data_AF-A0A6J3C477-F1
#
_entry.id   AF-A0A6J3C477-F1
#
_cell.length_a   1.000
_cell.length_b   1.000
_cell.length_c   1.000
_cell.angle_alpha   90.00
_cell.angle_beta   90.00
_cell.angle_gamma   90.00
#
_symmetry.space_group_name_H-M   'P 1'
#
loop_
_entity.id
_entity.type
_entity.pdbx_description
1 polymer ?
#
loop_
_entity_poly.entity_id
_entity_poly.type
_entity_poly.pdbx_seq_one_letter_code
_entity_poly.pdbx_strand_id
1 'polypeptide(L)'
;MNRNNQKNWMYNPNQNEDMRKREMFGQNEKDDKDYQIKDLYGPKITDSDGALLDEHDSFYITTKSLLVLFQIMGIMPIMRVPREAKTTKRTTYDWISKATLWAYLVWGLECIIVVKVGRERLTNFQQSSYKRFDEIIYNIIFLSILIPHFLLPIASWRHGPQVAIFKNMWTHYQLKYLKITGTPIIFPNLYYLTWGLCVFSWGLSFTVVLSQHYLQDDFELWHSFAYYHIIAMLDGFCSLWYINCNAFSTASHGLATNLHKALEADYPALKLAQYRHLWVDLSHMMQQLGRAYSNMYGIYCMVIFFTTTISLYGALTEILEHGLSYKEMGLFVIVGWV
;
A
#
# COMPACT_ATOMS: atom_id res chain seq x y z
N MET A 1 -71.90 3.86 -8.98
CA MET A 1 -70.75 3.51 -8.10
C MET A 1 -69.47 3.90 -8.80
N ASN A 2 -68.82 5.00 -8.43
CA ASN A 2 -67.47 5.29 -8.91
C ASN A 2 -66.61 5.83 -7.77
N ARG A 3 -65.48 5.17 -7.56
CA ARG A 3 -64.59 5.24 -6.40
C ARG A 3 -63.77 6.54 -6.37
N ASN A 4 -63.57 7.04 -5.15
CA ASN A 4 -62.62 8.07 -4.74
C ASN A 4 -61.22 7.88 -5.35
N ASN A 5 -60.64 8.96 -5.88
CA ASN A 5 -59.20 9.11 -6.10
C ASN A 5 -58.69 10.30 -5.26
N GLN A 6 -58.30 10.05 -4.01
CA GLN A 6 -57.44 10.95 -3.27
C GLN A 6 -56.01 10.84 -3.82
N LYS A 7 -55.54 11.88 -4.50
CA LYS A 7 -54.12 12.03 -4.87
C LYS A 7 -53.33 12.47 -3.64
N ASN A 8 -52.50 11.59 -3.11
CA ASN A 8 -51.44 11.92 -2.15
C ASN A 8 -50.45 12.90 -2.82
N TRP A 9 -50.33 14.10 -2.28
CA TRP A 9 -49.22 15.02 -2.59
C TRP A 9 -47.98 14.53 -1.84
N MET A 10 -47.06 13.89 -2.56
CA MET A 10 -45.76 13.50 -2.03
C MET A 10 -44.87 14.75 -2.05
N TYR A 11 -44.51 15.27 -0.88
CA TYR A 11 -43.62 16.42 -0.74
C TYR A 11 -42.24 16.06 -1.29
N ASN A 12 -41.81 16.73 -2.37
CA ASN A 12 -40.51 16.52 -3.00
C ASN A 12 -39.54 17.64 -2.61
N PRO A 13 -38.54 17.39 -1.74
CA PRO A 13 -37.62 18.42 -1.25
C PRO A 13 -36.74 19.02 -2.36
N ASN A 14 -36.57 18.34 -3.50
CA ASN A 14 -35.76 18.84 -4.62
C ASN A 14 -36.44 19.96 -5.42
N GLN A 15 -37.77 20.08 -5.37
CA GLN A 15 -38.48 21.13 -6.10
C GLN A 15 -38.19 22.53 -5.56
N ASN A 16 -37.98 22.66 -4.24
CA ASN A 16 -37.62 23.94 -3.64
C ASN A 16 -36.16 24.33 -3.91
N GLU A 17 -35.24 23.37 -4.02
CA GLU A 17 -33.87 23.67 -4.47
C GLU A 17 -33.83 24.16 -5.91
N ASP A 18 -34.58 23.54 -6.81
CA ASP A 18 -34.58 23.91 -8.22
C ASP A 18 -35.29 25.25 -8.48
N MET A 19 -36.34 25.57 -7.72
CA MET A 19 -36.93 26.92 -7.76
C MET A 19 -35.99 27.98 -7.18
N ARG A 20 -35.28 27.69 -6.08
CA ARG A 20 -34.31 28.62 -5.48
C ARG A 20 -33.08 28.84 -6.38
N LYS A 21 -32.67 27.81 -7.13
CA LYS A 21 -31.64 27.92 -8.19
C LYS A 21 -32.13 28.77 -9.36
N ARG A 22 -33.39 28.63 -9.78
CA ARG A 22 -33.97 29.46 -10.86
C ARG A 22 -34.17 30.92 -10.48
N GLU A 23 -34.55 31.21 -9.23
CA GLU A 23 -34.77 32.58 -8.75
C GLU A 23 -33.46 33.34 -8.48
N MET A 24 -32.36 32.66 -8.12
CA MET A 24 -31.05 33.30 -7.95
C MET A 24 -30.29 33.55 -9.25
N PHE A 25 -30.56 32.79 -10.32
CA PHE A 25 -29.71 32.79 -11.53
C PHE A 25 -30.53 33.04 -12.80
N GLY A 26 -30.74 34.32 -13.10
CA GLY A 26 -31.28 34.77 -14.37
C GLY A 26 -30.33 34.50 -15.55
N GLN A 27 -30.87 33.83 -16.58
CA GLN A 27 -30.61 33.89 -18.03
C GLN A 27 -29.19 33.98 -18.65
N ASN A 28 -28.08 33.83 -17.92
CA ASN A 28 -26.72 33.68 -18.50
C ASN A 28 -26.09 32.31 -18.19
N GLU A 29 -26.85 31.22 -18.40
CA GLU A 29 -26.57 29.90 -17.82
C GLU A 29 -25.36 29.11 -18.37
N LYS A 30 -24.70 29.45 -19.49
CA LYS A 30 -23.62 28.60 -20.03
C LYS A 30 -22.22 29.02 -19.60
N ASP A 31 -21.87 30.29 -19.77
CA ASP A 31 -20.56 30.80 -19.35
C ASP A 31 -20.46 30.91 -17.84
N ASP A 32 -21.55 31.26 -17.16
CA ASP A 32 -21.60 31.37 -15.70
C ASP A 32 -21.55 29.98 -15.02
N LYS A 33 -22.15 28.94 -15.65
CA LYS A 33 -21.98 27.55 -15.17
C LYS A 33 -20.55 27.04 -15.35
N ASP A 34 -19.88 27.33 -16.46
CA ASP A 34 -18.50 26.86 -16.69
C ASP A 34 -17.50 27.61 -15.79
N TYR A 35 -17.72 28.91 -15.53
CA TYR A 35 -16.98 29.69 -14.53
C TYR A 35 -17.20 29.15 -13.11
N GLN A 36 -18.46 28.99 -12.68
CA GLN A 36 -18.78 28.49 -11.34
C GLN A 36 -18.30 27.04 -11.13
N ILE A 37 -18.32 26.17 -12.15
CA ILE A 37 -17.79 24.81 -12.06
C ILE A 37 -16.25 24.81 -11.97
N LYS A 38 -15.56 25.65 -12.76
CA LYS A 38 -14.09 25.81 -12.65
C LYS A 38 -13.69 26.35 -11.28
N ASP A 39 -14.46 27.29 -10.74
CA ASP A 39 -14.22 27.86 -9.42
C ASP A 39 -14.58 26.90 -8.28
N LEU A 40 -15.54 25.98 -8.46
CA LEU A 40 -15.92 25.02 -7.41
C LEU A 40 -15.02 23.78 -7.37
N TYR A 41 -14.65 23.23 -8.54
CA TYR A 41 -13.91 21.97 -8.67
C TYR A 41 -12.41 22.16 -8.93
N GLY A 42 -11.97 23.38 -9.24
CA GLY A 42 -10.63 23.70 -9.71
C GLY A 42 -10.44 23.39 -11.20
N PRO A 43 -9.30 23.80 -11.80
CA PRO A 43 -9.04 23.58 -13.22
C PRO A 43 -8.94 22.09 -13.54
N LYS A 44 -9.68 21.62 -14.55
CA LYS A 44 -9.59 20.24 -15.04
C LYS A 44 -8.16 19.95 -15.49
N ILE A 45 -7.60 18.82 -15.03
CA ILE A 45 -6.31 18.33 -15.49
C ILE A 45 -6.50 17.76 -16.89
N THR A 46 -5.72 18.23 -17.85
CA THR A 46 -5.78 17.77 -19.25
C THR A 46 -4.51 17.03 -19.63
N ASP A 47 -4.51 16.28 -20.73
CA ASP A 47 -3.31 15.58 -21.20
C ASP A 47 -2.15 16.53 -21.58
N SER A 48 -2.42 17.83 -21.71
CA SER A 48 -1.39 18.86 -21.87
C SER A 48 -0.62 19.18 -20.57
N ASP A 49 -1.17 18.83 -19.40
CA ASP A 49 -0.54 19.00 -18.09
C ASP A 49 0.46 17.87 -17.76
N GLY A 50 0.76 16.96 -18.70
CA GLY A 50 1.63 15.79 -18.46
C GLY A 50 3.00 16.13 -17.85
N ALA A 51 3.62 17.23 -18.29
CA ALA A 51 4.90 17.69 -17.74
C ALA A 51 4.76 18.26 -16.33
N LEU A 52 3.70 19.03 -16.05
CA LEU A 52 3.39 19.58 -14.73
C LEU A 52 3.05 18.48 -13.71
N LEU A 53 2.40 17.40 -14.16
CA LEU A 53 2.16 16.22 -13.35
C LEU A 53 3.49 15.59 -12.89
N ASP A 54 4.47 15.47 -13.79
CA ASP A 54 5.79 14.90 -13.44
C ASP A 54 6.62 15.80 -12.54
N GLU A 55 6.53 17.12 -12.72
CA GLU A 55 7.27 18.11 -11.92
C GLU A 55 6.79 18.13 -10.46
N HIS A 56 5.48 18.00 -10.25
CA HIS A 56 4.86 18.08 -8.92
C HIS A 56 4.52 16.73 -8.28
N ASP A 57 4.96 15.60 -8.87
CA ASP A 57 4.78 14.25 -8.32
C ASP A 57 5.78 13.96 -7.18
N SER A 58 5.70 14.76 -6.11
CA SER A 58 6.55 14.59 -4.92
C SER A 58 6.37 13.19 -4.30
N PHE A 59 5.16 12.61 -4.35
CA PHE A 59 4.92 11.29 -3.80
C PHE A 59 5.71 10.20 -4.53
N TYR A 60 5.72 10.20 -5.86
CA TYR A 60 6.54 9.23 -6.60
C TYR A 60 8.03 9.44 -6.36
N ILE A 61 8.51 10.69 -6.42
CA ILE A 61 9.94 10.99 -6.29
C ILE A 61 10.46 10.46 -4.95
N THR A 62 9.69 10.67 -3.88
CA THR A 62 10.06 10.25 -2.53
C THR A 62 9.91 8.75 -2.29
N THR A 63 8.96 8.07 -2.95
CA THR A 63 8.70 6.63 -2.77
C THR A 63 9.33 5.73 -3.85
N LYS A 64 10.09 6.32 -4.78
CA LYS A 64 10.67 5.61 -5.94
C LYS A 64 11.57 4.45 -5.55
N SER A 65 12.39 4.60 -4.51
CA SER A 65 13.33 3.56 -4.07
C SER A 65 12.60 2.27 -3.67
N LEU A 66 11.53 2.38 -2.90
CA LEU A 66 10.70 1.23 -2.52
C LEU A 66 10.02 0.57 -3.73
N LEU A 67 9.54 1.37 -4.68
CA LEU A 67 8.94 0.83 -5.91
C LEU A 67 9.98 0.06 -6.75
N VAL A 68 11.18 0.60 -6.90
CA VAL A 68 12.28 -0.07 -7.61
C VAL A 68 12.67 -1.36 -6.87
N LEU A 69 12.68 -1.35 -5.54
CA LEU A 69 12.95 -2.55 -4.75
C LEU A 69 11.92 -3.66 -5.03
N PHE A 70 10.62 -3.35 -4.97
CA PHE A 70 9.58 -4.32 -5.28
C PHE A 70 9.61 -4.82 -6.74
N GLN A 71 10.09 -4.01 -7.68
CA GLN A 71 10.30 -4.44 -9.07
C GLN A 71 11.47 -5.40 -9.18
N ILE A 72 12.60 -5.10 -8.53
CA ILE A 72 13.79 -5.96 -8.53
C ILE A 72 13.43 -7.34 -7.95
N MET A 73 12.70 -7.34 -6.83
CA MET A 73 12.19 -8.56 -6.18
C MET A 73 11.05 -9.26 -6.94
N GLY A 74 10.57 -8.72 -8.06
CA GLY A 74 9.49 -9.35 -8.84
C GLY A 74 8.10 -9.34 -8.18
N ILE A 75 7.90 -8.56 -7.11
CA ILE A 75 6.64 -8.54 -6.34
C ILE A 75 5.62 -7.62 -6.99
N MET A 76 6.03 -6.44 -7.49
CA MET A 76 5.11 -5.41 -7.99
C MET A 76 5.57 -4.86 -9.35
N PRO A 77 5.15 -5.49 -10.47
CA PRO A 77 5.59 -5.11 -11.81
C PRO A 77 4.76 -3.96 -12.39
N ILE A 78 4.89 -2.78 -11.78
CA ILE A 78 4.24 -1.55 -12.24
C ILE A 78 5.23 -0.77 -13.10
N MET A 79 4.78 -0.13 -14.18
CA MET A 79 5.63 0.69 -15.04
C MET A 79 5.24 2.17 -14.94
N ARG A 80 6.24 3.06 -15.10
CA ARG A 80 5.99 4.49 -15.32
C ARG A 80 6.11 4.79 -16.81
N VAL A 81 5.13 5.51 -17.33
CA VAL A 81 5.10 5.94 -18.74
C VAL A 81 6.23 6.96 -18.97
N PRO A 82 6.88 6.98 -20.15
CA PRO A 82 7.89 7.99 -20.47
C PRO A 82 7.39 9.43 -20.28
N ARG A 83 8.30 10.35 -19.94
CA ARG A 83 8.00 11.78 -19.73
C ARG A 83 7.44 12.46 -20.97
N GLU A 84 7.83 11.98 -22.15
CA GLU A 84 7.43 12.53 -23.44
C GLU A 84 5.99 12.15 -23.87
N ALA A 85 5.40 11.16 -23.21
CA ALA A 85 4.04 10.72 -23.53
C ALA A 85 3.01 11.74 -23.00
N LYS A 86 2.18 12.27 -23.91
CA LYS A 86 1.05 13.14 -23.58
C LYS A 86 -0.10 12.33 -22.97
N THR A 87 0.06 11.94 -21.71
CA THR A 87 -0.98 11.21 -20.97
C THR A 87 -1.02 11.61 -19.50
N THR A 88 -2.22 11.69 -18.98
CA THR A 88 -2.55 11.83 -17.56
C THR A 88 -2.27 10.55 -16.74
N LYS A 89 -2.20 9.37 -17.37
CA LYS A 89 -1.92 8.10 -16.69
C LYS A 89 -0.41 7.84 -16.65
N ARG A 90 0.26 8.31 -15.60
CA ARG A 90 1.72 8.17 -15.44
C ARG A 90 2.15 6.76 -15.04
N THR A 91 1.30 6.03 -14.33
CA THR A 91 1.58 4.69 -13.83
C THR A 91 0.67 3.65 -14.50
N THR A 92 1.24 2.59 -15.06
CA THR A 92 0.50 1.53 -15.75
C THR A 92 0.89 0.14 -15.25
N TYR A 93 -0.01 -0.81 -15.45
CA TYR A 93 0.20 -2.22 -15.15
C TYR A 93 -0.39 -3.03 -16.31
N ASP A 94 0.41 -3.93 -16.88
CA ASP A 94 -0.02 -4.85 -17.93
C ASP A 94 0.56 -6.24 -17.68
N TRP A 95 -0.23 -7.28 -17.95
CA TRP A 95 0.18 -8.68 -17.74
C TRP A 95 1.33 -9.13 -18.66
N ILE A 96 1.54 -8.41 -19.78
CA ILE A 96 2.54 -8.71 -20.82
C ILE A 96 3.52 -7.53 -20.92
N SER A 97 3.86 -6.92 -19.77
CA SER A 97 4.85 -5.85 -19.71
C SER A 97 6.27 -6.41 -19.47
N LYS A 98 7.31 -5.64 -19.81
CA LYS A 98 8.71 -6.02 -19.51
C LYS A 98 8.92 -6.24 -18.01
N ALA A 99 8.30 -5.41 -17.16
CA ALA A 99 8.37 -5.56 -15.72
C ALA A 99 7.68 -6.84 -15.22
N THR A 100 6.55 -7.21 -15.84
CA THR A 100 5.79 -8.40 -15.47
C THR A 100 6.49 -9.68 -15.90
N LEU A 101 7.11 -9.68 -17.08
CA LEU A 101 7.95 -10.79 -17.52
C LEU A 101 9.18 -10.98 -16.62
N TRP A 102 9.80 -9.88 -16.18
CA TRP A 102 10.86 -9.93 -15.17
C TRP A 102 10.36 -10.54 -13.85
N ALA A 103 9.20 -10.10 -13.37
CA ALA A 103 8.58 -10.63 -12.16
C ALA A 103 8.31 -12.15 -12.27
N TYR A 104 7.81 -12.64 -13.40
CA TYR A 104 7.62 -14.09 -13.62
C TYR A 104 8.91 -14.87 -13.62
N LEU A 105 9.98 -14.31 -14.20
CA LEU A 105 11.28 -14.95 -14.24
C LEU A 105 11.87 -15.07 -12.82
N VAL A 106 11.88 -13.96 -12.06
CA VAL A 106 12.40 -13.95 -10.69
C VAL A 106 11.59 -14.89 -9.80
N TRP A 107 10.26 -14.75 -9.81
CA TRP A 107 9.37 -15.61 -9.02
C TRP A 107 9.50 -17.09 -9.43
N GLY A 108 9.65 -17.39 -10.72
CA GLY A 108 9.83 -18.76 -11.20
C GLY A 108 11.14 -19.39 -10.72
N LEU A 109 12.25 -18.65 -10.75
CA LEU A 109 13.54 -19.12 -10.22
C LEU A 109 13.48 -19.31 -8.70
N GLU A 110 12.88 -18.37 -7.99
CA GLU A 110 12.72 -18.45 -6.54
C GLU A 110 11.79 -19.60 -6.13
N CYS A 111 10.72 -19.86 -6.90
CA CYS A 111 9.82 -21.00 -6.68
C CYS A 111 10.58 -22.33 -6.71
N ILE A 112 11.55 -22.51 -7.61
CA ILE A 112 12.36 -23.73 -7.66
C ILE A 112 13.14 -23.90 -6.35
N ILE A 113 13.73 -22.82 -5.84
CA ILE A 113 14.47 -22.82 -4.58
C ILE A 113 13.52 -23.11 -3.41
N VAL A 114 12.41 -22.37 -3.30
CA VAL A 114 11.41 -22.50 -2.23
C VAL A 114 10.80 -23.90 -2.20
N VAL A 115 10.46 -24.48 -3.35
CA VAL A 115 9.93 -25.85 -3.42
C VAL A 115 10.98 -26.88 -3.02
N LYS A 116 12.25 -26.71 -3.42
CA LYS A 116 13.34 -27.60 -3.01
C LYS A 116 13.53 -27.57 -1.49
N VAL A 117 13.67 -26.38 -0.91
CA VAL A 117 13.80 -26.17 0.54
C VAL A 117 12.58 -26.73 1.27
N GLY A 118 11.37 -26.46 0.78
CA GLY A 118 10.13 -26.96 1.37
C GLY A 118 10.05 -28.49 1.37
N ARG A 119 10.50 -29.16 0.30
CA ARG A 119 10.56 -30.63 0.23
C ARG A 119 11.57 -31.21 1.21
N GLU A 120 12.76 -30.64 1.30
CA GLU A 120 13.80 -31.07 2.24
C GLU A 120 13.33 -30.91 3.68
N ARG A 121 12.74 -29.76 4.02
CA ARG A 121 12.13 -29.50 5.34
C ARG A 121 11.00 -30.47 5.66
N LEU A 122 10.09 -30.71 4.72
CA LEU A 122 8.98 -31.65 4.92
C LEU A 122 9.46 -33.10 5.09
N THR A 123 10.47 -33.50 4.32
CA THR A 123 11.05 -34.85 4.41
C THR A 123 11.75 -35.04 5.75
N ASN A 124 12.55 -34.05 6.18
CA ASN A 124 13.20 -34.06 7.49
C ASN A 124 12.18 -34.10 8.64
N PHE A 125 11.05 -33.39 8.48
CA PHE A 125 9.96 -33.42 9.44
C PHE A 125 9.29 -34.81 9.53
N GLN A 126 9.05 -35.47 8.40
CA GLN A 126 8.39 -36.79 8.35
C GLN A 126 9.28 -37.94 8.83
N GLN A 127 10.58 -37.89 8.54
CA GLN A 127 11.50 -38.98 8.84
C GLN A 127 11.99 -38.97 10.30
N SER A 128 11.89 -37.83 10.98
CA SER A 128 12.43 -37.67 12.32
C SER A 128 11.37 -37.98 13.38
N SER A 129 11.20 -39.26 13.70
CA SER A 129 10.14 -39.74 14.61
C SER A 129 10.35 -39.42 16.10
N TYR A 130 11.48 -38.81 16.48
CA TYR A 130 11.86 -38.47 17.87
C TYR A 130 12.50 -37.07 18.00
N LYS A 131 11.87 -36.04 17.42
CA LYS A 131 12.36 -34.66 17.58
C LYS A 131 11.98 -34.06 18.92
N ARG A 132 12.89 -33.27 19.48
CA ARG A 132 12.63 -32.42 20.65
C ARG A 132 11.57 -31.37 20.28
N PHE A 133 10.74 -30.97 21.25
CA PHE A 133 9.55 -30.15 21.01
C PHE A 133 9.85 -28.83 20.28
N ASP A 134 10.96 -28.19 20.61
CA ASP A 134 11.49 -26.97 19.98
C ASP A 134 11.72 -27.15 18.47
N GLU A 135 12.33 -28.26 18.05
CA GLU A 135 12.58 -28.54 16.63
C GLU A 135 11.28 -28.69 15.84
N ILE A 136 10.21 -29.21 16.45
CA ILE A 136 8.89 -29.33 15.83
C ILE A 136 8.31 -27.93 15.58
N ILE A 137 8.36 -27.06 16.59
CA ILE A 137 7.88 -25.68 16.50
C ILE A 137 8.63 -24.91 15.41
N TYR A 138 9.96 -25.02 15.37
CA TYR A 138 10.77 -24.39 14.34
C TYR A 138 10.43 -24.88 12.93
N ASN A 139 10.29 -26.19 12.73
CA ASN A 139 9.92 -26.72 11.42
C ASN A 139 8.54 -26.22 10.97
N ILE A 140 7.58 -26.08 11.90
CA ILE A 140 6.27 -25.49 11.59
C ILE A 140 6.42 -24.03 11.17
N ILE A 141 7.14 -23.21 11.95
CA ILE A 141 7.36 -21.79 11.64
C ILE A 141 8.01 -21.63 10.26
N PHE A 142 9.10 -22.34 10.00
CA PHE A 142 9.82 -22.23 8.73
C PHE A 142 9.03 -22.77 7.55
N LEU A 143 8.21 -23.80 7.73
CA LEU A 143 7.30 -24.27 6.67
C LEU A 143 6.23 -23.21 6.38
N SER A 144 5.69 -22.57 7.43
CA SER A 144 4.66 -21.55 7.31
C SER A 144 5.16 -20.24 6.69
N ILE A 145 6.42 -19.85 6.94
CA ILE A 145 7.04 -18.69 6.29
C ILE A 145 7.19 -18.92 4.76
N LEU A 146 7.27 -20.16 4.27
CA LEU A 146 7.32 -20.42 2.81
C LEU A 146 5.98 -20.12 2.11
N ILE A 147 4.85 -20.19 2.82
CA ILE A 147 3.50 -20.00 2.25
C ILE A 147 3.33 -18.62 1.59
N PRO A 148 3.70 -17.48 2.23
CA PRO A 148 3.57 -16.16 1.61
C PRO A 148 4.24 -16.02 0.25
N HIS A 149 5.31 -16.78 -0.05
CA HIS A 149 5.94 -16.76 -1.38
C HIS A 149 4.98 -17.11 -2.51
N PHE A 150 4.04 -18.01 -2.26
CA PHE A 150 3.05 -18.43 -3.26
C PHE A 150 1.82 -17.53 -3.27
N LEU A 151 1.48 -16.92 -2.14
CA LEU A 151 0.25 -16.13 -2.01
C LEU A 151 0.45 -14.64 -2.33
N LEU A 152 1.49 -14.01 -1.78
CA LEU A 152 1.68 -12.56 -1.84
C LEU A 152 2.05 -12.04 -3.24
N PRO A 153 3.00 -12.62 -4.00
CA PRO A 153 3.29 -12.17 -5.36
C PRO A 153 2.08 -12.30 -6.29
N ILE A 154 1.36 -13.42 -6.22
CA ILE A 154 0.16 -13.64 -7.05
C ILE A 154 -0.94 -12.62 -6.69
N ALA A 155 -1.18 -12.40 -5.40
CA ALA A 155 -2.12 -11.38 -4.94
C ALA A 155 -1.68 -9.97 -5.40
N SER A 156 -0.38 -9.68 -5.34
CA SER A 156 0.20 -8.42 -5.80
C SER A 156 -0.06 -8.17 -7.27
N TRP A 157 0.21 -9.15 -8.13
CA TRP A 157 -0.04 -9.06 -9.57
C TRP A 157 -1.52 -8.92 -9.90
N ARG A 158 -2.38 -9.71 -9.21
CA ARG A 158 -3.83 -9.64 -9.39
C ARG A 158 -4.40 -8.24 -9.15
N HIS A 159 -3.87 -7.53 -8.15
CA HIS A 159 -4.29 -6.17 -7.77
C HIS A 159 -3.41 -5.06 -8.35
N GLY A 160 -2.39 -5.40 -9.14
CA GLY A 160 -1.52 -4.45 -9.85
C GLY A 160 -2.27 -3.30 -10.56
N PRO A 161 -3.40 -3.55 -11.27
CA PRO A 161 -4.19 -2.49 -11.86
C PRO A 161 -4.75 -1.48 -10.85
N GLN A 162 -5.21 -1.96 -9.69
CA GLN A 162 -5.77 -1.11 -8.62
C GLN A 162 -4.67 -0.26 -7.97
N VAL A 163 -3.46 -0.82 -7.83
CA VAL A 163 -2.29 -0.08 -7.35
C VAL A 163 -1.86 1.00 -8.35
N ALA A 164 -1.90 0.71 -9.66
CA ALA A 164 -1.62 1.71 -10.69
C ALA A 164 -2.64 2.86 -10.68
N ILE A 165 -3.93 2.56 -10.50
CA ILE A 165 -4.99 3.58 -10.31
C ILE A 165 -4.67 4.43 -9.07
N PHE A 166 -4.37 3.80 -7.94
CA PHE A 166 -4.03 4.49 -6.70
C PHE A 166 -2.84 5.45 -6.87
N LYS A 167 -1.75 5.01 -7.51
CA LYS A 167 -0.59 5.85 -7.78
C LYS A 167 -0.93 7.03 -8.71
N ASN A 168 -1.74 6.80 -9.74
CA ASN A 168 -2.22 7.89 -10.58
C ASN A 168 -3.10 8.88 -9.80
N MET A 169 -3.94 8.42 -8.86
CA MET A 169 -4.74 9.32 -8.03
C MET A 169 -3.84 10.26 -7.20
N TRP A 170 -2.72 9.78 -6.68
CA TRP A 170 -1.73 10.64 -6.02
C TRP A 170 -1.20 11.74 -6.95
N THR A 171 -0.76 11.40 -8.15
CA THR A 171 -0.25 12.38 -9.11
C THR A 171 -1.30 13.45 -9.44
N HIS A 172 -2.55 13.05 -9.68
CA HIS A 172 -3.65 13.99 -9.95
C HIS A 172 -4.00 14.84 -8.73
N TYR A 173 -4.01 14.24 -7.54
CA TYR A 173 -4.33 14.93 -6.30
C TYR A 173 -3.31 16.01 -5.98
N GLN A 174 -2.01 15.74 -6.14
CA GLN A 174 -0.96 16.73 -5.88
C GLN A 174 -1.08 17.95 -6.80
N LEU A 175 -1.38 17.74 -8.09
CA LEU A 175 -1.58 18.84 -9.03
C LEU A 175 -2.88 19.62 -8.72
N LYS A 176 -3.97 18.93 -8.39
CA LYS A 176 -5.22 19.57 -7.99
C LYS A 176 -5.05 20.40 -6.71
N TYR A 177 -4.33 19.86 -5.73
CA TYR A 177 -4.00 20.54 -4.49
C TYR A 177 -3.19 21.82 -4.75
N LEU A 178 -2.17 21.75 -5.60
CA LEU A 178 -1.40 22.93 -6.00
C LEU A 178 -2.27 23.98 -6.67
N LYS A 179 -3.13 23.60 -7.61
CA LYS A 179 -4.02 24.53 -8.33
C LYS A 179 -5.03 25.23 -7.42
N ILE A 180 -5.49 24.58 -6.34
CA ILE A 180 -6.49 25.14 -5.41
C ILE A 180 -5.85 25.94 -4.27
N THR A 181 -4.78 25.41 -3.67
CA THR A 181 -4.14 26.02 -2.49
C THR A 181 -3.03 27.01 -2.86
N GLY A 182 -2.50 26.94 -4.08
CA GLY A 182 -1.31 27.68 -4.50
C GLY A 182 0.00 27.11 -3.93
N THR A 183 -0.06 26.05 -3.10
CA THR A 183 1.11 25.46 -2.44
C THR A 183 1.28 23.98 -2.84
N PRO A 184 2.47 23.52 -3.21
CA PRO A 184 2.69 22.11 -3.52
C PRO A 184 2.73 21.25 -2.26
N ILE A 185 2.25 20.00 -2.35
CA ILE A 185 2.45 19.00 -1.30
C ILE A 185 3.89 18.50 -1.40
N ILE A 186 4.70 18.81 -0.39
CA ILE A 186 6.08 18.35 -0.26
C ILE A 186 6.16 17.38 0.93
N PHE A 187 6.84 16.27 0.73
CA PHE A 187 7.09 15.28 1.80
C PHE A 187 8.55 15.37 2.26
N PRO A 188 8.87 16.23 3.24
CA PRO A 188 10.27 16.55 3.60
C PRO A 188 11.04 15.33 4.12
N ASN A 189 10.42 14.51 4.97
CA ASN A 189 11.10 13.38 5.62
C ASN A 189 10.89 12.05 4.89
N LEU A 190 9.96 11.98 3.94
CA LEU A 190 9.50 10.71 3.36
C LEU A 190 10.56 10.04 2.49
N TYR A 191 11.43 10.81 1.83
CA TYR A 191 12.53 10.27 1.03
C TYR A 191 13.54 9.49 1.90
N TYR A 192 14.07 10.16 2.94
CA TYR A 192 15.04 9.56 3.84
C TYR A 192 14.44 8.38 4.62
N LEU A 193 13.18 8.53 5.03
CA LEU A 193 12.42 7.47 5.68
C LEU A 193 12.24 6.26 4.76
N THR A 194 11.91 6.46 3.48
CA THR A 194 11.76 5.36 2.52
C THR A 194 13.08 4.62 2.30
N TRP A 195 14.19 5.35 2.10
CA TRP A 195 15.51 4.75 1.97
C TRP A 195 15.95 4.02 3.24
N GLY A 196 15.80 4.67 4.39
CA GLY A 196 16.13 4.09 5.69
C GLY A 196 15.36 2.80 5.93
N LEU A 197 14.05 2.78 5.66
CA LEU A 197 13.24 1.57 5.77
C LEU A 197 13.67 0.47 4.79
N CYS A 198 13.98 0.80 3.52
CA CYS A 198 14.46 -0.22 2.58
C CYS A 198 15.76 -0.89 3.05
N VAL A 199 16.73 -0.09 3.50
CA VAL A 199 18.01 -0.60 4.00
C VAL A 199 17.82 -1.36 5.32
N PHE A 200 16.98 -0.84 6.21
CA PHE A 200 16.66 -1.48 7.48
C PHE A 200 15.96 -2.82 7.28
N SER A 201 14.95 -2.92 6.41
CA SER A 201 14.27 -4.17 6.07
C SER A 201 15.23 -5.24 5.55
N TRP A 202 16.15 -4.87 4.66
CA TRP A 202 17.15 -5.82 4.16
C TRP A 202 18.17 -6.22 5.21
N GLY A 203 18.66 -5.27 6.01
CA GLY A 203 19.59 -5.54 7.09
C GLY A 203 18.97 -6.42 8.19
N LEU A 204 17.69 -6.18 8.51
CA LEU A 204 16.94 -6.96 9.47
C LEU A 204 16.71 -8.38 8.95
N SER A 205 16.23 -8.54 7.72
CA SER A 205 16.11 -9.85 7.05
C SER A 205 17.45 -10.61 7.07
N PHE A 206 18.54 -9.92 6.74
CA PHE A 206 19.88 -10.52 6.76
C PHE A 206 20.25 -11.03 8.16
N THR A 207 20.06 -10.18 9.17
CA THR A 207 20.39 -10.46 10.57
C THR A 207 19.54 -11.59 11.14
N VAL A 208 18.24 -11.60 10.87
CA VAL A 208 17.31 -12.63 11.36
C VAL A 208 17.71 -13.99 10.80
N VAL A 209 17.85 -14.14 9.48
CA VAL A 209 18.18 -15.44 8.88
C VAL A 209 19.58 -15.89 9.25
N LEU A 210 20.56 -14.98 9.33
CA LEU A 210 21.91 -15.34 9.78
C LEU A 210 21.92 -15.81 11.24
N SER A 211 21.16 -15.13 12.10
CA SER A 211 20.95 -15.55 13.49
C SER A 211 20.38 -16.97 13.54
N GLN A 212 19.36 -17.27 12.73
CA GLN A 212 18.79 -18.62 12.67
C GLN A 212 19.79 -19.67 12.17
N HIS A 213 20.66 -19.34 11.21
CA HIS A 213 21.73 -20.25 10.77
C HIS A 213 22.69 -20.61 11.91
N TYR A 214 23.09 -19.65 12.74
CA TYR A 214 24.00 -19.92 13.87
C TYR A 214 23.32 -20.60 15.05
N LEU A 215 22.03 -20.33 15.25
CA LEU A 215 21.29 -20.85 16.40
C LEU A 215 20.70 -22.24 16.13
N GLN A 216 20.68 -22.71 14.88
CA GLN A 216 20.09 -23.99 14.50
C GLN A 216 21.04 -24.85 13.67
N ASP A 217 21.41 -26.01 14.22
CA ASP A 217 22.29 -26.98 13.54
C ASP A 217 21.66 -27.57 12.25
N ASP A 218 20.32 -27.59 12.16
CA ASP A 218 19.54 -28.11 11.02
C ASP A 218 19.35 -27.07 9.89
N PHE A 219 19.91 -25.86 10.02
CA PHE A 219 19.72 -24.77 9.06
C PHE A 219 20.93 -24.60 8.15
N GLU A 220 20.98 -25.34 7.06
CA GLU A 220 22.02 -25.15 6.03
C GLU A 220 21.98 -23.75 5.43
N LEU A 221 23.16 -23.17 5.16
CA LEU A 221 23.28 -21.84 4.56
C LEU A 221 22.51 -21.71 3.24
N TRP A 222 22.36 -22.79 2.48
CA TRP A 222 21.62 -22.79 1.22
C TRP A 222 20.11 -22.57 1.40
N HIS A 223 19.53 -23.03 2.52
CA HIS A 223 18.13 -22.77 2.85
C HIS A 223 17.85 -21.27 3.04
N SER A 224 18.85 -20.52 3.53
CA SER A 224 18.77 -19.08 3.79
C SER A 224 18.29 -18.27 2.58
N PHE A 225 18.68 -18.67 1.36
CA PHE A 225 18.31 -17.94 0.14
C PHE A 225 16.79 -17.86 -0.08
N ALA A 226 16.05 -18.92 0.26
CA ALA A 226 14.58 -18.89 0.19
C ALA A 226 13.98 -17.91 1.20
N TYR A 227 14.50 -17.90 2.43
CA TYR A 227 13.95 -17.11 3.53
C TYR A 227 14.33 -15.64 3.44
N TYR A 228 15.53 -15.29 2.96
CA TYR A 228 15.97 -13.90 2.79
C TYR A 228 15.00 -13.11 1.92
N HIS A 229 14.62 -13.68 0.76
CA HIS A 229 13.69 -13.03 -0.15
C HIS A 229 12.32 -12.83 0.50
N ILE A 230 11.78 -13.86 1.15
CA ILE A 230 10.43 -13.81 1.73
C ILE A 230 10.37 -12.82 2.90
N ILE A 231 11.36 -12.83 3.79
CA ILE A 231 11.40 -11.91 4.92
C ILE A 231 11.58 -10.48 4.42
N ALA A 232 12.47 -10.24 3.46
CA ALA A 232 12.63 -8.93 2.85
C ALA A 232 11.35 -8.45 2.13
N MET A 233 10.58 -9.36 1.53
CA MET A 233 9.25 -9.06 0.97
C MET A 233 8.27 -8.62 2.05
N LEU A 234 8.16 -9.36 3.16
CA LEU A 234 7.26 -9.05 4.26
C LEU A 234 7.61 -7.69 4.91
N ASP A 235 8.88 -7.45 5.18
CA ASP A 235 9.36 -6.17 5.72
C ASP A 235 9.12 -5.01 4.74
N GLY A 236 9.25 -5.27 3.43
CA GLY A 236 8.92 -4.32 2.37
C GLY A 236 7.44 -3.94 2.38
N PHE A 237 6.53 -4.89 2.57
CA PHE A 237 5.10 -4.62 2.70
C PHE A 237 4.78 -3.78 3.94
N CYS A 238 5.42 -4.04 5.08
CA CYS A 238 5.29 -3.21 6.27
C CYS A 238 5.75 -1.77 6.01
N SER A 239 6.91 -1.62 5.36
CA SER A 239 7.45 -0.31 4.97
C SER A 239 6.51 0.44 4.04
N LEU A 240 5.91 -0.25 3.06
CA LEU A 240 4.93 0.32 2.14
C LEU A 240 3.70 0.85 2.88
N TRP A 241 3.18 0.10 3.85
CA TRP A 241 2.04 0.55 4.66
C TRP A 241 2.37 1.84 5.40
N TYR A 242 3.49 1.83 6.12
CA TYR A 242 3.93 2.95 6.95
C TYR A 242 4.15 4.23 6.13
N ILE A 243 4.80 4.12 4.97
CA ILE A 243 5.01 5.24 4.04
C ILE A 243 3.68 5.82 3.54
N ASN A 244 2.72 4.97 3.16
CA ASN A 244 1.41 5.45 2.71
C ASN A 244 0.66 6.15 3.84
N CYS A 245 0.66 5.60 5.06
CA CYS A 245 0.06 6.24 6.22
C CYS A 245 0.71 7.61 6.53
N ASN A 246 2.04 7.69 6.46
CA ASN A 246 2.77 8.93 6.67
C ASN A 246 2.45 9.99 5.58
N ALA A 247 2.35 9.56 4.32
CA ALA A 247 1.96 10.44 3.22
C ALA A 247 0.53 10.98 3.39
N PHE A 248 -0.43 10.12 3.76
CA PHE A 248 -1.81 10.54 4.06
C PHE A 248 -1.89 11.47 5.28
N SER A 249 -1.12 11.20 6.33
CA SER A 249 -1.02 12.07 7.50
C SER A 249 -0.50 13.46 7.12
N THR A 250 0.58 13.53 6.34
CA THR A 250 1.18 14.79 5.87
C THR A 250 0.21 15.58 4.99
N ALA A 251 -0.42 14.92 4.01
CA ALA A 251 -1.40 15.56 3.13
C ALA A 251 -2.63 16.08 3.89
N SER A 252 -3.12 15.31 4.86
CA SER A 252 -4.27 15.70 5.70
C SER A 252 -3.94 16.90 6.59
N HIS A 253 -2.76 16.92 7.20
CA HIS A 253 -2.30 18.04 8.03
C HIS A 253 -2.07 19.30 7.20
N GLY A 254 -1.47 19.17 6.02
CA GLY A 254 -1.30 20.28 5.08
C GLY A 254 -2.65 20.85 4.62
N LEU A 255 -3.61 19.98 4.31
CA LEU A 255 -4.98 20.38 3.94
C LEU A 255 -5.69 21.12 5.09
N ALA A 256 -5.59 20.62 6.32
CA ALA A 256 -6.21 21.25 7.49
C ALA A 256 -5.62 22.64 7.79
N THR A 257 -4.28 22.76 7.71
CA THR A 257 -3.58 24.03 7.94
C THR A 257 -3.96 25.08 6.90
N ASN A 258 -3.99 24.68 5.63
CA ASN A 258 -4.35 25.58 4.53
C ASN A 258 -5.84 25.92 4.54
N LEU A 259 -6.72 25.00 4.98
CA LEU A 259 -8.13 25.29 5.19
C LEU A 259 -8.33 26.35 6.26
N HIS A 260 -7.64 26.23 7.40
CA HIS A 260 -7.74 27.20 8.48
C HIS A 260 -7.39 28.62 8.00
N LYS A 261 -6.27 28.76 7.29
CA LYS A 261 -5.86 30.03 6.65
C LYS A 261 -6.88 30.53 5.62
N ALA A 262 -7.47 29.62 4.83
CA ALA A 262 -8.45 29.99 3.81
C ALA A 262 -9.79 30.44 4.39
N LEU A 263 -10.14 30.00 5.61
CA LEU A 263 -11.33 30.45 6.34
C LEU A 263 -11.16 31.86 6.92
N GLU A 264 -9.93 32.31 7.13
CA GLU A 264 -9.59 33.67 7.59
C GLU A 264 -9.51 34.69 6.43
N ALA A 265 -9.57 34.23 5.18
CA ALA A 265 -9.46 35.07 3.99
C ALA A 265 -10.81 35.55 3.44
N ASP A 266 -10.76 36.49 2.49
CA ASP A 266 -11.95 36.97 1.77
C ASP A 266 -12.65 35.84 0.99
N TYR A 267 -13.99 35.80 1.04
CA TYR A 267 -14.86 34.76 0.44
C TYR A 267 -14.68 33.33 1.00
N PRO A 268 -14.89 33.12 2.30
CA PRO A 268 -14.66 31.82 2.97
C PRO A 268 -15.57 30.71 2.44
N ALA A 269 -16.78 31.04 1.96
CA ALA A 269 -17.74 30.05 1.47
C ALA A 269 -17.28 29.32 0.21
N LEU A 270 -16.69 30.05 -0.77
CA LEU A 270 -16.19 29.44 -2.01
C LEU A 270 -14.94 28.61 -1.74
N LYS A 271 -14.01 29.14 -0.92
CA LYS A 271 -12.82 28.41 -0.50
C LYS A 271 -13.17 27.13 0.26
N LEU A 272 -14.12 27.19 1.18
CA LEU A 272 -14.59 26.02 1.92
C LEU A 272 -15.12 24.92 0.98
N ALA A 273 -15.85 25.29 -0.09
CA ALA A 273 -16.32 24.32 -1.07
C ALA A 273 -15.16 23.62 -1.82
N GLN A 274 -14.15 24.39 -2.26
CA GLN A 274 -12.96 23.83 -2.93
C GLN A 274 -12.19 22.86 -2.01
N TYR A 275 -12.00 23.24 -0.75
CA TYR A 275 -11.29 22.40 0.24
C TYR A 275 -12.09 21.16 0.64
N ARG A 276 -13.42 21.26 0.69
CA ARG A 276 -14.30 20.08 0.87
C ARG A 276 -14.08 19.08 -0.26
N HIS A 277 -13.95 19.52 -1.51
CA HIS A 277 -13.64 18.63 -2.62
C HIS A 277 -12.26 17.97 -2.49
N LEU A 278 -11.24 18.71 -2.06
CA LEU A 278 -9.92 18.13 -1.77
C LEU A 278 -9.98 17.09 -0.63
N TRP A 279 -10.77 17.33 0.40
CA TRP A 279 -10.95 16.36 1.49
C TRP A 279 -11.65 15.09 1.02
N VAL A 280 -12.69 15.23 0.19
CA VAL A 280 -13.42 14.11 -0.41
C VAL A 280 -12.50 13.28 -1.32
N ASP A 281 -11.70 13.92 -2.15
CA ASP A 281 -10.74 13.23 -3.01
C ASP A 281 -9.69 12.47 -2.19
N LEU A 282 -9.15 13.09 -1.13
CA LEU A 282 -8.20 12.44 -0.22
C LEU A 282 -8.83 11.22 0.47
N SER A 283 -10.10 11.34 0.88
CA SER A 283 -10.85 10.23 1.47
C SER A 283 -11.07 9.09 0.47
N HIS A 284 -11.39 9.42 -0.79
CA HIS A 284 -11.50 8.43 -1.86
C HIS A 284 -10.17 7.74 -2.14
N MET A 285 -9.05 8.46 -2.10
CA MET A 285 -7.72 7.87 -2.22
C MET A 285 -7.41 6.88 -1.10
N MET A 286 -7.77 7.21 0.14
CA MET A 286 -7.61 6.31 1.28
C MET A 286 -8.46 5.04 1.14
N GLN A 287 -9.70 5.16 0.66
CA GLN A 287 -10.53 3.99 0.32
C GLN A 287 -9.92 3.16 -0.80
N GLN A 288 -9.33 3.80 -1.80
CA GLN A 288 -8.65 3.11 -2.90
C GLN A 288 -7.37 2.39 -2.44
N LEU A 289 -6.61 2.96 -1.49
CA LEU A 289 -5.51 2.26 -0.83
C LEU A 289 -6.01 0.96 -0.20
N GLY A 290 -7.10 1.05 0.58
CA GLY A 290 -7.74 -0.11 1.20
C GLY A 290 -8.14 -1.16 0.16
N ARG A 291 -8.81 -0.76 -0.94
CA ARG A 291 -9.20 -1.69 -2.01
C ARG A 291 -8.02 -2.33 -2.74
N ALA A 292 -6.95 -1.57 -2.96
CA ALA A 292 -5.79 -2.05 -3.72
C ALA A 292 -4.94 -3.03 -2.89
N TYR A 293 -4.86 -2.84 -1.57
CA TYR A 293 -3.93 -3.59 -0.72
C TYR A 293 -4.57 -4.48 0.36
N SER A 294 -5.87 -4.39 0.64
CA SER A 294 -6.52 -5.13 1.74
C SER A 294 -6.27 -6.63 1.68
N ASN A 295 -6.31 -7.23 0.49
CA ASN A 295 -6.09 -8.65 0.32
C ASN A 295 -4.63 -9.05 0.61
N MET A 296 -3.67 -8.22 0.20
CA MET A 296 -2.25 -8.46 0.48
C MET A 296 -1.98 -8.36 1.98
N TYR A 297 -2.49 -7.30 2.64
CA TYR A 297 -2.36 -7.15 4.07
C TYR A 297 -3.15 -8.19 4.87
N GLY A 298 -4.26 -8.69 4.35
CA GLY A 298 -5.00 -9.80 4.96
C GLY A 298 -4.17 -11.08 5.04
N ILE A 299 -3.53 -11.46 3.93
CA ILE A 299 -2.61 -12.61 3.88
C ILE A 299 -1.40 -12.36 4.79
N TYR A 300 -0.79 -11.19 4.70
CA TYR A 300 0.33 -10.78 5.56
C TYR A 300 -0.02 -10.92 7.05
N CYS A 301 -1.12 -10.31 7.49
CA CYS A 301 -1.54 -10.35 8.89
C CYS A 301 -1.83 -11.78 9.37
N MET A 302 -2.42 -12.64 8.52
CA MET A 302 -2.63 -14.05 8.88
C MET A 302 -1.31 -14.79 9.11
N VAL A 303 -0.33 -14.62 8.23
CA VAL A 303 0.99 -15.26 8.35
C VAL A 303 1.71 -14.77 9.60
N ILE A 304 1.78 -13.44 9.78
CA ILE A 304 2.44 -12.81 10.92
C ILE A 304 1.78 -13.29 12.21
N PHE A 305 0.46 -13.19 12.33
CA PHE A 305 -0.27 -13.63 13.53
C PHE A 305 -0.04 -15.11 13.85
N PHE A 306 -0.10 -15.97 12.84
CA PHE A 306 0.17 -17.40 12.99
C PHE A 306 1.61 -17.65 13.48
N THR A 307 2.58 -16.99 12.86
CA THR A 307 4.00 -17.12 13.19
C THR A 307 4.31 -16.62 14.60
N THR A 308 3.78 -15.44 14.98
CA THR A 308 3.92 -14.90 16.34
C THR A 308 3.31 -15.84 17.37
N THR A 309 2.11 -16.36 17.11
CA THR A 309 1.41 -17.22 18.07
C THR A 309 2.20 -18.49 18.35
N ILE A 310 2.69 -19.15 17.31
CA ILE A 310 3.48 -20.38 17.44
C ILE A 310 4.85 -20.10 18.04
N SER A 311 5.50 -19.02 17.62
CA SER A 311 6.81 -18.64 18.17
C SER A 311 6.73 -18.25 19.64
N LEU A 312 5.66 -17.55 20.04
CA LEU A 312 5.41 -17.19 21.44
C LEU A 312 5.11 -18.44 22.28
N TYR A 313 4.30 -19.36 21.75
CA TYR A 313 4.03 -20.63 22.41
C TYR A 313 5.31 -21.45 22.61
N GLY A 314 6.13 -21.60 21.57
CA GLY A 314 7.44 -22.26 21.65
C GLY A 314 8.35 -21.62 22.70
N ALA A 315 8.51 -20.30 22.64
CA ALA A 315 9.35 -19.55 23.57
C ALA A 315 8.88 -19.70 25.04
N LEU A 316 7.56 -19.60 25.30
CA LEU A 316 7.03 -19.70 26.66
C LEU A 316 7.12 -21.13 27.23
N THR A 317 6.84 -22.15 26.42
CA THR A 317 6.96 -23.54 26.85
C THR A 317 8.41 -23.91 27.16
N GLU A 318 9.37 -23.40 26.37
CA GLU A 318 10.79 -23.66 26.59
C GLU A 318 11.33 -23.00 27.87
N ILE A 319 10.97 -21.74 28.12
CA ILE A 319 11.32 -21.04 29.38
C ILE A 319 10.83 -21.84 30.60
N LEU A 320 9.63 -22.41 30.48
CA LEU A 320 8.97 -23.12 31.58
C LEU A 320 9.59 -24.50 31.83
N GLU A 321 10.09 -25.17 30.80
CA GLU A 321 10.63 -26.52 30.90
C GLU A 321 12.17 -26.59 31.09
N HIS A 322 12.96 -25.70 30.48
CA HIS A 322 14.41 -25.90 30.35
C HIS A 322 15.31 -24.69 30.71
N GLY A 323 14.76 -23.48 30.89
CA GLY A 323 15.55 -22.27 31.19
C GLY A 323 15.87 -21.43 29.94
N LEU A 324 17.00 -20.71 29.90
CA LEU A 324 17.48 -19.94 28.73
C LEU A 324 18.72 -20.62 28.13
N SER A 325 18.56 -21.29 26.99
CA SER A 325 19.64 -21.95 26.24
C SER A 325 19.83 -21.35 24.82
N TYR A 326 20.98 -21.62 24.21
CA TYR A 326 21.43 -20.93 22.99
C TYR A 326 20.53 -21.19 21.77
N LYS A 327 20.00 -22.40 21.59
CA LYS A 327 19.04 -22.70 20.51
C LYS A 327 17.69 -21.98 20.69
N GLU A 328 17.39 -21.53 21.90
CA GLU A 328 16.09 -20.99 22.31
C GLU A 328 16.05 -19.46 22.08
N MET A 329 17.23 -18.81 22.02
CA MET A 329 17.35 -17.43 21.54
C MET A 329 16.85 -17.25 20.10
N GLY A 330 16.82 -18.30 19.28
CA GLY A 330 16.30 -18.23 17.90
C GLY A 330 14.81 -17.90 17.86
N LEU A 331 14.01 -18.48 18.75
CA LEU A 331 12.59 -18.20 18.91
C LEU A 331 12.34 -16.78 19.41
N PHE A 332 13.18 -16.28 20.32
CA PHE A 332 13.10 -14.89 20.76
C PHE A 332 13.41 -13.90 19.64
N VAL A 333 14.38 -14.21 18.78
CA VAL A 333 14.67 -13.38 17.60
C VAL A 333 13.48 -13.37 16.65
N ILE A 334 12.77 -14.49 16.48
CA ILE A 334 11.55 -14.55 15.66
C ILE A 334 10.41 -13.75 16.32
N VAL A 335 10.16 -13.93 17.63
CA VAL A 335 9.14 -13.15 18.37
C VAL A 335 9.43 -11.65 18.33
N GLY A 336 10.71 -11.25 18.44
CA GLY A 336 11.11 -9.85 18.40
C GLY A 336 11.18 -9.24 17.00
N TRP A 337 11.25 -10.07 15.95
CA TRP A 337 11.19 -9.63 14.56
C TRP A 337 9.76 -9.31 14.11
N VAL A 338 8.79 -10.16 14.50
CA VAL A 338 7.38 -9.98 14.15
C VAL A 338 6.76 -8.82 14.91
#